data_AF-A0A847LK85-F1
#
_entry.id   AF-A0A847LK85-F1
#
_cell.length_a   1.000
_cell.length_b   1.000
_cell.length_c   1.000
_cell.angle_alpha   90.00
_cell.angle_beta   90.00
_cell.angle_gamma   90.00
#
_symmetry.space_group_name_H-M   'P 1'
#
loop_
_entity.id
_entity.type
_entity.pdbx_description
1 polymer ?
#
loop_
_entity_poly.entity_id
_entity_poly.type
_entity_poly.pdbx_seq_one_letter_code
_entity_poly.pdbx_strand_id
1 'polypeptide(L)'
;MLGQRETFYVRDEVRAQNFTVPSTLIAIGKHSLWFRADVEPKMPASTIHHLVDFFDEMAYPKITETFGEFRGPNPEGDARISFLFFDFRLTNHDHAVAYVHPLDLIPPDCLRPDQRSNQRKLVYLNSSFMRRDLAYVRSTLGHEFVHLVLHSYDFLEESWVSEGLAELGTALCGGGDYLKQKLADLKDVPDQPLVWSRSLRDTNRDYAIAYLWNHYLYCWTGGGKRNFFRQVVADRQTGLGTYLGPLQALGLKLSDMYASFWVANFFNNRDLGRGCYYDDFLAQFRLSRRDTSADSLPVTVLEQLSMGGGKGLVVRLPSDAPSDLVCSVVHPFNILQTPDPATLGSQDVTAAFILQSKTSAPRVIFQQLAYDKAQDVYRADLAIPSGGARSIGVVLASRKSLGIPADSYEYTQEPFGICIGSNDQALAKARSRMTIAVLFEEKLQWYISYSEGLTGGSAAQKDSSLRALEGLTQEVVQMISSPTTCQMTLECFLERVRQQPPARRKVLRPMIKKVRDFVAAGVAQGNESLRPVLTAFDQVLPGS
;
A
#
# COMPACT_ATOMS: atom_id res chain seq x y z
N MET A 1 -20.03 -12.65 39.85
CA MET A 1 -21.02 -11.59 40.17
C MET A 1 -20.33 -10.23 40.15
N LEU A 2 -21.06 -9.12 39.98
CA LEU A 2 -20.46 -7.78 40.01
C LEU A 2 -19.62 -7.58 41.30
N GLY A 3 -18.44 -6.99 41.17
CA GLY A 3 -17.47 -6.85 42.27
C GLY A 3 -16.59 -8.07 42.52
N GLN A 4 -16.80 -9.18 41.82
CA GLN A 4 -15.90 -10.34 41.85
C GLN A 4 -14.49 -9.94 41.41
N ARG A 5 -13.49 -10.48 42.10
CA ARG A 5 -12.08 -10.30 41.78
C ARG A 5 -11.56 -11.47 40.97
N GLU A 6 -10.75 -11.17 39.97
CA GLU A 6 -10.04 -12.12 39.13
C GLU A 6 -8.61 -11.62 38.87
N THR A 7 -7.70 -12.55 38.59
CA THR A 7 -6.31 -12.23 38.26
C THR A 7 -6.05 -12.59 36.82
N PHE A 8 -5.56 -11.62 36.05
CA PHE A 8 -5.22 -11.80 34.64
C PHE A 8 -3.71 -11.93 34.46
N TYR A 9 -3.28 -12.74 33.49
CA TYR A 9 -1.92 -12.73 32.98
C TYR A 9 -1.82 -11.67 31.88
N VAL A 10 -0.86 -10.77 31.99
CA VAL A 10 -0.60 -9.71 31.01
C VAL A 10 0.86 -9.81 30.58
N ARG A 11 1.12 -9.65 29.29
CA ARG A 11 2.47 -9.64 28.73
C ARG A 11 2.96 -8.20 28.61
N ASP A 12 4.08 -7.91 29.24
CA ASP A 12 4.90 -6.72 28.97
C ASP A 12 5.67 -7.00 27.67
N GLU A 13 5.22 -6.42 26.56
CA GLU A 13 5.86 -6.61 25.25
C GLU A 13 7.23 -5.94 25.15
N VAL A 14 7.48 -4.92 25.97
CA VAL A 14 8.79 -4.24 26.03
C VAL A 14 9.83 -5.14 26.70
N ARG A 15 9.45 -5.81 27.79
CA ARG A 15 10.35 -6.69 28.55
C ARG A 15 10.25 -8.16 28.14
N ALA A 16 9.31 -8.51 27.27
CA ALA A 16 8.94 -9.87 26.90
C ALA A 16 8.67 -10.77 28.12
N GLN A 17 7.96 -10.24 29.13
CA GLN A 17 7.68 -10.94 30.39
C GLN A 17 6.20 -10.93 30.73
N ASN A 18 5.69 -12.04 31.26
CA ASN A 18 4.33 -12.12 31.78
C ASN A 18 4.28 -11.70 33.26
N PHE A 19 3.26 -10.95 33.64
CA PHE A 19 2.96 -10.57 35.03
C PHE A 19 1.47 -10.70 35.30
N THR A 20 1.09 -10.64 36.58
CA THR A 20 -0.31 -10.79 36.99
C THR A 20 -0.94 -9.45 37.36
N VAL A 21 -2.21 -9.28 36.98
CA VAL A 21 -2.99 -8.07 37.22
C VAL A 21 -4.28 -8.42 37.96
N PRO A 22 -4.32 -8.25 39.30
CA PRO A 22 -5.54 -8.35 40.08
C PRO A 22 -6.55 -7.30 39.60
N SER A 23 -7.78 -7.74 39.35
CA SER A 23 -8.80 -6.94 38.69
C SER A 23 -10.18 -7.22 39.27
N THR A 24 -11.04 -6.21 39.27
CA THR A 24 -12.43 -6.30 39.74
C THR A 24 -13.41 -6.20 38.57
N LEU A 25 -14.42 -7.07 38.52
CA LEU A 25 -15.54 -6.98 37.58
C LEU A 25 -16.42 -5.77 37.94
N ILE A 26 -16.43 -4.75 37.07
CA ILE A 26 -17.08 -3.45 37.30
C ILE A 26 -18.35 -3.22 36.46
N ALA A 27 -18.58 -3.98 35.40
CA ALA A 27 -19.84 -3.99 34.67
C ALA A 27 -20.08 -5.33 33.96
N ILE A 28 -21.35 -5.64 33.72
CA ILE A 28 -21.81 -6.83 33.02
C ILE A 28 -22.80 -6.37 31.95
N GLY A 29 -22.46 -6.64 30.70
CA GLY A 29 -23.35 -6.46 29.57
C GLY A 29 -24.02 -7.77 29.15
N LYS A 30 -24.83 -7.70 28.09
CA LYS A 30 -25.46 -8.84 27.43
C LYS A 30 -24.39 -9.72 26.77
N HIS A 31 -23.40 -9.12 26.11
CA HIS A 31 -22.34 -9.83 25.39
C HIS A 31 -20.95 -9.57 25.97
N SER A 32 -20.84 -8.84 27.08
CA SER A 32 -19.56 -8.34 27.60
C SER A 32 -19.42 -8.43 29.13
N LEU A 33 -18.18 -8.60 29.60
CA LEU A 33 -17.76 -8.54 30.99
C LEU A 33 -16.62 -7.53 31.12
N TRP A 34 -16.77 -6.55 32.00
CA TRP A 34 -15.83 -5.42 32.06
C TRP A 34 -15.08 -5.43 33.38
N PHE A 35 -13.79 -5.66 33.32
CA PHE A 35 -12.86 -5.71 34.44
C PHE A 35 -12.01 -4.46 34.48
N ARG A 36 -11.72 -3.97 35.68
CA ARG A 36 -10.74 -2.92 35.92
C ARG A 36 -9.62 -3.48 36.78
N ALA A 37 -8.37 -3.29 36.36
CA ALA A 37 -7.23 -3.55 37.22
C ALA A 37 -7.36 -2.77 38.53
N ASP A 38 -7.06 -3.41 39.66
CA ASP A 38 -7.28 -2.82 40.99
C ASP A 38 -6.38 -1.60 41.24
N VAL A 39 -5.25 -1.53 40.54
CA VAL A 39 -4.30 -0.40 40.54
C VAL A 39 -4.81 0.83 39.79
N GLU A 40 -5.81 0.66 38.92
CA GLU A 40 -6.35 1.76 38.13
C GLU A 40 -7.39 2.56 38.91
N PRO A 41 -7.42 3.90 38.76
CA PRO A 41 -8.46 4.71 39.38
C PRO A 41 -9.85 4.35 38.85
N LYS A 42 -10.85 4.57 39.71
CA LYS A 42 -12.26 4.41 39.32
C LYS A 42 -12.61 5.37 38.18
N MET A 43 -13.34 4.86 37.20
CA MET A 43 -13.93 5.67 36.13
C MET A 43 -15.36 6.07 36.48
N PRO A 44 -15.90 7.16 35.91
CA PRO A 44 -17.32 7.48 36.03
C PRO A 44 -18.17 6.31 35.53
N ALA A 45 -19.22 5.96 36.28
CA ALA A 45 -20.12 4.86 35.92
C ALA A 45 -20.76 5.08 34.54
N SER A 46 -21.09 6.33 34.19
CA SER A 46 -21.62 6.72 32.88
C SER A 46 -20.68 6.37 31.72
N THR A 47 -19.36 6.53 31.89
CA THR A 47 -18.38 6.18 30.86
C THR A 47 -18.39 4.67 30.60
N ILE A 48 -18.45 3.87 31.65
CA ILE A 48 -18.51 2.41 31.53
C ILE A 48 -19.82 1.96 30.89
N HIS A 49 -20.95 2.54 31.30
CA HIS A 49 -22.24 2.22 30.70
C HIS A 49 -22.25 2.55 29.21
N HIS A 50 -21.76 3.72 28.80
CA HIS A 50 -21.68 4.07 27.37
C HIS A 50 -20.83 3.09 26.55
N LEU A 51 -19.77 2.50 27.11
CA LEU A 51 -18.97 1.49 26.42
C LEU A 51 -19.68 0.14 26.36
N VAL A 52 -20.33 -0.26 27.45
CA VAL A 52 -21.16 -1.48 27.51
C VAL A 52 -22.25 -1.41 26.45
N ASP A 53 -23.02 -0.31 26.45
CA ASP A 53 -24.12 -0.08 25.51
C ASP A 53 -23.59 -0.03 24.06
N PHE A 54 -22.51 0.71 23.82
CA PHE A 54 -21.90 0.75 22.49
C PHE A 54 -21.45 -0.65 22.01
N PHE A 55 -20.81 -1.43 22.88
CA PHE A 55 -20.38 -2.77 22.49
C PHE A 55 -21.56 -3.69 22.23
N ASP A 56 -22.51 -3.78 23.17
CA ASP A 56 -23.62 -4.73 23.07
C ASP A 56 -24.65 -4.36 21.98
N GLU A 57 -24.91 -3.06 21.78
CA GLU A 57 -25.97 -2.58 20.88
C GLU A 57 -25.46 -2.21 19.48
N MET A 58 -24.17 -1.84 19.34
CA MET A 58 -23.60 -1.43 18.05
C MET A 58 -22.52 -2.39 17.57
N ALA A 59 -21.42 -2.55 18.31
CA ALA A 59 -20.26 -3.29 17.82
C ALA A 59 -20.55 -4.79 17.67
N TYR A 60 -21.11 -5.42 18.71
CA TYR A 60 -21.41 -6.84 18.71
C TYR A 60 -22.30 -7.29 17.55
N PRO A 61 -23.51 -6.72 17.36
CA PRO A 61 -24.38 -7.12 16.25
C PRO A 61 -23.75 -6.82 14.88
N LYS A 62 -23.07 -5.69 14.72
CA LYS A 62 -22.50 -5.30 13.41
C LYS A 62 -21.36 -6.21 12.96
N ILE A 63 -20.43 -6.51 13.87
CA ILE A 63 -19.28 -7.37 13.58
C ILE A 63 -19.74 -8.81 13.37
N THR A 64 -20.64 -9.35 14.20
CA THR A 64 -21.15 -10.71 14.02
C THR A 64 -22.05 -10.87 12.78
N GLU A 65 -22.79 -9.82 12.41
CA GLU A 65 -23.55 -9.76 11.15
C GLU A 65 -22.62 -9.81 9.92
N THR A 66 -21.44 -9.20 10.00
CA THR A 66 -20.55 -9.06 8.83
C THR A 66 -19.54 -10.21 8.72
N PHE A 67 -18.84 -10.50 9.82
CA PHE A 67 -17.69 -11.41 9.88
C PHE A 67 -18.06 -12.78 10.46
N GLY A 68 -19.24 -12.90 11.08
CA GLY A 68 -19.71 -14.12 11.71
C GLY A 68 -19.49 -14.12 13.21
N GLU A 69 -20.05 -15.12 13.87
CA GLU A 69 -19.83 -15.31 15.30
C GLU A 69 -18.43 -15.87 15.54
N PHE A 70 -17.77 -15.40 16.60
CA PHE A 70 -16.55 -16.05 17.08
C PHE A 70 -16.85 -17.50 17.51
N ARG A 71 -15.84 -18.36 17.54
CA ARG A 71 -15.98 -19.76 17.99
C ARG A 71 -15.55 -19.97 19.44
N GLY A 72 -16.26 -20.86 20.14
CA GLY A 72 -15.90 -21.37 21.48
C GLY A 72 -16.37 -20.48 22.65
N PRO A 73 -16.68 -21.05 23.83
CA PRO A 73 -16.96 -20.28 25.04
C PRO A 73 -15.67 -19.83 25.75
N ASN A 74 -15.79 -18.91 26.71
CA ASN A 74 -14.76 -18.67 27.76
C ASN A 74 -14.72 -19.87 28.74
N PRO A 75 -13.79 -19.89 29.72
CA PRO A 75 -13.80 -20.88 30.78
C PRO A 75 -15.15 -20.81 31.50
N GLU A 76 -15.64 -21.97 31.97
CA GLU A 76 -16.97 -22.12 32.60
C GLU A 76 -18.18 -22.01 31.65
N GLY A 77 -17.96 -21.94 30.32
CA GLY A 77 -19.04 -21.98 29.33
C GLY A 77 -19.67 -20.61 29.02
N ASP A 78 -19.13 -19.52 29.57
CA ASP A 78 -19.64 -18.16 29.31
C ASP A 78 -19.31 -17.69 27.90
N ALA A 79 -20.31 -17.26 27.13
CA ALA A 79 -20.11 -16.78 25.76
C ALA A 79 -19.61 -15.33 25.68
N ARG A 80 -19.71 -14.53 26.77
CA ARG A 80 -19.43 -13.08 26.77
C ARG A 80 -17.95 -12.78 26.52
N ILE A 81 -17.64 -11.58 26.03
CA ILE A 81 -16.26 -11.12 25.82
C ILE A 81 -15.79 -10.35 27.04
N SER A 82 -14.59 -10.65 27.53
CA SER A 82 -13.97 -9.92 28.63
C SER A 82 -13.21 -8.70 28.13
N PHE A 83 -13.37 -7.57 28.81
CA PHE A 83 -12.61 -6.34 28.61
C PHE A 83 -11.83 -6.05 29.87
N LEU A 84 -10.52 -5.79 29.78
CA LEU A 84 -9.68 -5.43 30.92
C LEU A 84 -9.13 -4.01 30.75
N PHE A 85 -9.51 -3.11 31.67
CA PHE A 85 -8.91 -1.78 31.77
C PHE A 85 -7.61 -1.81 32.56
N PHE A 86 -6.51 -1.45 31.91
CA PHE A 86 -5.18 -1.46 32.49
C PHE A 86 -4.25 -0.50 31.72
N ASP A 87 -3.37 0.26 32.40
CA ASP A 87 -2.35 1.07 31.73
C ASP A 87 -1.19 0.19 31.25
N PHE A 88 -1.01 0.09 29.94
CA PHE A 88 0.06 -0.69 29.33
C PHE A 88 0.83 0.08 28.26
N ARG A 89 1.99 -0.49 27.92
CA ARG A 89 2.86 -0.08 26.82
C ARG A 89 3.16 -1.29 25.95
N LEU A 90 3.03 -1.14 24.64
CA LEU A 90 3.40 -2.20 23.69
C LEU A 90 4.82 -2.01 23.17
N THR A 91 5.29 -0.76 23.07
CA THR A 91 6.68 -0.46 22.68
C THR A 91 7.28 0.58 23.63
N ASN A 92 8.60 0.82 23.51
CA ASN A 92 9.27 1.86 24.27
C ASN A 92 8.76 3.27 23.96
N HIS A 93 8.04 3.46 22.86
CA HIS A 93 7.71 4.79 22.31
C HIS A 93 6.20 5.00 22.10
N ASP A 94 5.39 3.94 22.07
CA ASP A 94 3.95 4.04 21.80
C ASP A 94 3.07 3.30 22.80
N HIS A 95 1.95 3.95 23.10
CA HIS A 95 0.80 3.35 23.77
C HIS A 95 -0.25 3.00 22.72
N ALA A 96 -0.60 1.72 22.59
CA ALA A 96 -1.80 1.33 21.85
C ALA A 96 -3.04 1.57 22.71
N VAL A 97 -4.17 1.90 22.05
CA VAL A 97 -5.46 2.12 22.72
C VAL A 97 -6.05 0.82 23.25
N ALA A 98 -5.91 -0.24 22.46
CA ALA A 98 -6.37 -1.56 22.79
C ALA A 98 -5.51 -2.61 22.08
N TYR A 99 -5.62 -3.86 22.52
CA TYR A 99 -5.12 -5.01 21.75
C TYR A 99 -5.83 -6.29 22.19
N VAL A 100 -5.70 -7.31 21.35
CA VAL A 100 -6.03 -8.71 21.64
C VAL A 100 -4.75 -9.53 21.63
N HIS A 101 -4.59 -10.41 22.60
CA HIS A 101 -3.47 -11.34 22.61
C HIS A 101 -3.94 -12.75 22.20
N PRO A 102 -3.51 -13.29 21.05
CA PRO A 102 -4.06 -14.52 20.50
C PRO A 102 -3.86 -15.74 21.41
N LEU A 103 -2.78 -15.77 22.22
CA LEU A 103 -2.57 -16.89 23.15
C LEU A 103 -3.64 -16.97 24.24
N ASP A 104 -4.38 -15.90 24.52
CA ASP A 104 -5.48 -15.94 25.51
C ASP A 104 -6.63 -16.85 25.09
N LEU A 105 -6.70 -17.22 23.80
CA LEU A 105 -7.67 -18.19 23.28
C LEU A 105 -7.15 -19.63 23.34
N ILE A 106 -5.87 -19.84 23.68
CA ILE A 106 -5.20 -21.14 23.60
C ILE A 106 -5.09 -21.77 24.99
N PRO A 107 -5.43 -23.07 25.15
CA PRO A 107 -5.20 -23.82 26.38
C PRO A 107 -3.70 -23.82 26.82
N PRO A 108 -3.37 -23.65 28.12
CA PRO A 108 -2.00 -23.54 28.59
C PRO A 108 -1.11 -24.77 28.34
N ASP A 109 -1.72 -25.96 28.22
CA ASP A 109 -1.04 -27.21 27.87
C ASP A 109 -0.54 -27.22 26.42
N CYS A 110 -1.07 -26.35 25.56
CA CYS A 110 -0.60 -26.14 24.19
C CYS A 110 0.48 -25.05 24.08
N LEU A 111 0.85 -24.41 25.19
CA LEU A 111 1.78 -23.29 25.21
C LEU A 111 3.18 -23.69 25.66
N ARG A 112 4.17 -22.91 25.25
CA ARG A 112 5.54 -23.05 25.75
C ARG A 112 5.63 -22.64 27.23
N PRO A 113 6.61 -23.14 28.00
CA PRO A 113 6.72 -22.85 29.43
C PRO A 113 6.80 -21.37 29.81
N ASP A 114 7.28 -20.51 28.91
CA ASP A 114 7.41 -19.05 29.07
C ASP A 114 6.13 -18.27 28.73
N GLN A 115 5.15 -18.92 28.09
CA GLN A 115 3.92 -18.32 27.61
C GLN A 115 2.78 -18.49 28.62
N ARG A 116 1.82 -17.56 28.59
CA ARG A 116 0.62 -17.58 29.44
C ARG A 116 -0.63 -17.31 28.60
N SER A 117 -1.76 -17.76 29.14
CA SER A 117 -3.08 -17.59 28.56
C SER A 117 -4.10 -17.37 29.66
N ASN A 118 -5.02 -16.45 29.44
CA ASN A 118 -6.20 -16.24 30.29
C ASN A 118 -7.36 -17.16 29.93
N GLN A 119 -7.19 -18.02 28.90
CA GLN A 119 -8.18 -18.96 28.36
C GLN A 119 -9.53 -18.33 28.01
N ARG A 120 -9.56 -17.04 27.70
CA ARG A 120 -10.79 -16.26 27.51
C ARG A 120 -10.66 -15.31 26.35
N LYS A 121 -11.80 -14.91 25.79
CA LYS A 121 -11.90 -13.80 24.84
C LYS A 121 -11.64 -12.51 25.59
N LEU A 122 -10.44 -11.97 25.44
CA LEU A 122 -9.98 -10.80 26.18
C LEU A 122 -9.56 -9.68 25.24
N VAL A 123 -10.14 -8.52 25.45
CA VAL A 123 -9.65 -7.25 24.90
C VAL A 123 -9.03 -6.45 26.03
N TYR A 124 -7.78 -6.04 25.84
CA TYR A 124 -7.10 -5.14 26.76
C TYR A 124 -7.36 -3.70 26.32
N LEU A 125 -7.80 -2.85 27.24
CA LEU A 125 -8.14 -1.45 26.99
C LEU A 125 -7.24 -0.56 27.82
N ASN A 126 -6.53 0.34 27.15
CA ASN A 126 -5.55 1.19 27.79
C ASN A 126 -6.25 2.29 28.60
N SER A 127 -6.10 2.22 29.93
CA SER A 127 -6.78 3.14 30.85
C SER A 127 -6.38 4.61 30.64
N SER A 128 -5.22 4.88 30.04
CA SER A 128 -4.73 6.23 29.77
C SER A 128 -5.52 6.94 28.66
N PHE A 129 -6.01 6.20 27.66
CA PHE A 129 -6.83 6.75 26.55
C PHE A 129 -8.29 6.93 26.94
N MET A 130 -8.80 6.06 27.82
CA MET A 130 -10.17 6.12 28.33
C MET A 130 -10.55 7.48 28.93
N ARG A 131 -9.57 8.22 29.46
CA ARG A 131 -9.77 9.55 30.07
C ARG A 131 -9.65 10.69 29.07
N ARG A 132 -9.04 10.45 27.91
CA ARG A 132 -8.62 11.48 26.95
C ARG A 132 -9.49 11.51 25.71
N ASP A 133 -9.88 10.33 25.20
CA ASP A 133 -10.61 10.23 23.94
C ASP A 133 -11.50 8.97 23.89
N LEU A 134 -12.73 9.11 24.39
CA LEU A 134 -13.73 8.03 24.37
C LEU A 134 -14.20 7.69 22.94
N ALA A 135 -14.15 8.63 22.01
CA ALA A 135 -14.52 8.37 20.62
C ALA A 135 -13.49 7.44 19.97
N TYR A 136 -12.21 7.68 20.21
CA TYR A 136 -11.14 6.83 19.71
C TYR A 136 -11.24 5.42 20.30
N VAL A 137 -11.42 5.28 21.63
CA VAL A 137 -11.64 3.98 22.27
C VAL A 137 -12.80 3.21 21.63
N ARG A 138 -13.96 3.86 21.42
CA ARG A 138 -15.12 3.21 20.79
C ARG A 138 -14.80 2.70 19.40
N SER A 139 -14.08 3.49 18.60
CA SER A 139 -13.68 3.07 17.26
C SER A 139 -12.77 1.84 17.28
N THR A 140 -11.87 1.75 18.27
CA THR A 140 -10.96 0.60 18.44
C THR A 140 -11.67 -0.66 18.97
N LEU A 141 -12.79 -0.55 19.68
CA LEU A 141 -13.55 -1.74 20.12
C LEU A 141 -14.04 -2.59 18.95
N GLY A 142 -14.51 -1.96 17.87
CA GLY A 142 -14.88 -2.66 16.64
C GLY A 142 -13.70 -3.38 16.00
N HIS A 143 -12.55 -2.70 15.95
CA HIS A 143 -11.28 -3.21 15.44
C HIS A 143 -10.82 -4.47 16.20
N GLU A 144 -10.68 -4.39 17.52
CA GLU A 144 -10.24 -5.53 18.34
C GLU A 144 -11.25 -6.68 18.34
N PHE A 145 -12.55 -6.38 18.21
CA PHE A 145 -13.53 -7.45 18.14
C PHE A 145 -13.40 -8.26 16.84
N VAL A 146 -13.03 -7.63 15.72
CA VAL A 146 -12.71 -8.36 14.48
C VAL A 146 -11.51 -9.28 14.69
N HIS A 147 -10.45 -8.84 15.38
CA HIS A 147 -9.30 -9.70 15.70
C HIS A 147 -9.72 -10.93 16.52
N LEU A 148 -10.59 -10.76 17.53
CA LEU A 148 -11.13 -11.91 18.28
C LEU A 148 -11.90 -12.89 17.41
N VAL A 149 -12.73 -12.38 16.49
CA VAL A 149 -13.45 -13.23 15.54
C VAL A 149 -12.43 -13.97 14.67
N LEU A 150 -11.54 -13.26 13.98
CA LEU A 150 -10.52 -13.83 13.09
C LEU A 150 -9.68 -14.90 13.79
N HIS A 151 -9.06 -14.59 14.92
CA HIS A 151 -8.21 -15.53 15.64
C HIS A 151 -8.95 -16.79 16.13
N SER A 152 -10.27 -16.72 16.32
CA SER A 152 -11.08 -17.90 16.65
C SER A 152 -11.31 -18.84 15.46
N TYR A 153 -11.13 -18.34 14.24
CA TYR A 153 -11.13 -19.14 13.01
C TYR A 153 -9.70 -19.47 12.63
N ASP A 154 -8.88 -18.48 12.27
CA ASP A 154 -7.53 -18.65 11.77
C ASP A 154 -6.53 -17.69 12.44
N PHE A 155 -5.47 -18.27 13.03
CA PHE A 155 -4.39 -17.54 13.68
C PHE A 155 -3.18 -17.33 12.77
N LEU A 156 -3.20 -17.90 11.56
CA LEU A 156 -2.08 -17.87 10.61
C LEU A 156 -2.27 -16.85 9.47
N GLU A 157 -3.39 -16.14 9.45
CA GLU A 157 -3.67 -15.12 8.44
C GLU A 157 -2.57 -14.04 8.42
N GLU A 158 -2.26 -13.54 7.22
CA GLU A 158 -1.29 -12.46 7.03
C GLU A 158 -1.80 -11.16 7.67
N SER A 159 -0.90 -10.46 8.37
CA SER A 159 -1.27 -9.28 9.16
C SER A 159 -1.99 -8.20 8.36
N TRP A 160 -1.66 -8.00 7.07
CA TRP A 160 -2.35 -6.99 6.27
C TRP A 160 -3.83 -7.32 6.03
N VAL A 161 -4.18 -8.60 5.94
CA VAL A 161 -5.58 -9.03 5.83
C VAL A 161 -6.29 -8.80 7.15
N SER A 162 -5.71 -9.25 8.27
CA SER A 162 -6.33 -9.11 9.59
C SER A 162 -6.54 -7.64 9.97
N GLU A 163 -5.53 -6.79 9.79
CA GLU A 163 -5.63 -5.35 10.05
C GLU A 163 -6.60 -4.66 9.10
N GLY A 164 -6.61 -5.02 7.82
CA GLY A 164 -7.57 -4.46 6.84
C GLY A 164 -9.02 -4.79 7.17
N LEU A 165 -9.30 -6.01 7.62
CA LEU A 165 -10.62 -6.43 8.09
C LEU A 165 -10.99 -5.74 9.41
N ALA A 166 -10.02 -5.57 10.32
CA ALA A 166 -10.23 -4.87 11.58
C ALA A 166 -10.54 -3.38 11.38
N GLU A 167 -9.86 -2.72 10.44
CA GLU A 167 -10.19 -1.34 10.05
C GLU A 167 -11.55 -1.23 9.33
N LEU A 168 -11.97 -2.25 8.58
CA LEU A 168 -13.35 -2.32 8.11
C LEU A 168 -14.32 -2.42 9.30
N GLY A 169 -13.98 -3.19 10.34
CA GLY A 169 -14.71 -3.23 11.61
C GLY A 169 -14.82 -1.85 12.28
N THR A 170 -13.72 -1.08 12.32
CA THR A 170 -13.70 0.32 12.76
C THR A 170 -14.75 1.15 12.01
N ALA A 171 -14.78 1.06 10.67
CA ALA A 171 -15.72 1.81 9.84
C ALA A 171 -17.18 1.46 10.14
N LEU A 172 -17.47 0.16 10.22
CA LEU A 172 -18.82 -0.36 10.45
C LEU A 172 -19.38 0.05 11.83
N CYS A 173 -18.49 0.28 12.80
CA CYS A 173 -18.81 0.73 14.15
C CYS A 173 -18.76 2.26 14.32
N GLY A 174 -18.74 3.03 13.23
CA GLY A 174 -18.83 4.49 13.24
C GLY A 174 -17.50 5.23 13.38
N GLY A 175 -16.36 4.56 13.24
CA GLY A 175 -15.02 5.15 13.30
C GLY A 175 -14.55 5.84 12.01
N GLY A 176 -15.48 6.28 11.15
CA GLY A 176 -15.18 6.79 9.82
C GLY A 176 -14.26 8.02 9.79
N ASP A 177 -14.39 8.94 10.75
CA ASP A 177 -13.57 10.16 10.78
C ASP A 177 -12.10 9.86 11.12
N TYR A 178 -11.85 8.87 11.97
CA TYR A 178 -10.49 8.38 12.26
C TYR A 178 -9.85 7.75 11.01
N LEU A 179 -10.63 6.95 10.26
CA LEU A 179 -10.17 6.36 9.01
C LEU A 179 -9.88 7.41 7.95
N LYS A 180 -10.69 8.47 7.84
CA LYS A 180 -10.42 9.59 6.90
C LYS A 180 -9.08 10.28 7.19
N GLN A 181 -8.65 10.36 8.44
CA GLN A 181 -7.34 10.91 8.80
C GLN A 181 -6.22 9.99 8.29
N LYS A 182 -6.29 8.68 8.55
CA LYS A 182 -5.33 7.70 7.99
C LYS A 182 -5.27 7.73 6.47
N LEU A 183 -6.43 7.84 5.82
CA LEU A 183 -6.53 7.93 4.36
C LEU A 183 -5.86 9.20 3.80
N ALA A 184 -5.75 10.28 4.57
CA ALA A 184 -5.05 11.48 4.13
C ALA A 184 -3.55 11.23 3.94
N ASP A 185 -2.93 10.43 4.81
CA ASP A 185 -1.50 10.08 4.73
C ASP A 185 -1.16 9.23 3.50
N LEU A 186 -2.17 8.56 2.93
CA LEU A 186 -2.04 7.71 1.75
C LEU A 186 -2.18 8.48 0.43
N LYS A 187 -2.90 9.63 0.42
CA LYS A 187 -3.25 10.33 -0.84
C LYS A 187 -2.04 10.65 -1.70
N ASP A 188 -0.93 11.04 -1.09
CA ASP A 188 0.29 11.45 -1.78
C ASP A 188 1.36 10.34 -1.88
N VAL A 189 1.01 9.11 -1.51
CA VAL A 189 1.84 7.90 -1.68
C VAL A 189 1.07 6.88 -2.54
N PRO A 190 0.85 7.19 -3.83
CA PRO A 190 -0.08 6.45 -4.66
C PRO A 190 0.34 5.03 -5.03
N ASP A 191 1.61 4.71 -4.83
CA ASP A 191 2.24 3.43 -5.16
C ASP A 191 2.46 2.54 -3.91
N GLN A 192 1.79 2.86 -2.79
CA GLN A 192 1.74 2.01 -1.60
C GLN A 192 1.24 0.60 -1.96
N PRO A 193 2.03 -0.46 -1.76
CA PRO A 193 1.57 -1.83 -2.02
C PRO A 193 0.41 -2.22 -1.12
N LEU A 194 -0.54 -3.00 -1.64
CA LEU A 194 -1.62 -3.58 -0.84
C LEU A 194 -1.08 -4.60 0.18
N VAL A 195 -0.14 -5.42 -0.26
CA VAL A 195 0.49 -6.44 0.57
C VAL A 195 1.79 -5.87 1.13
N TRP A 196 1.82 -5.56 2.42
CA TRP A 196 3.02 -5.04 3.08
C TRP A 196 3.86 -6.14 3.73
N SER A 197 5.16 -5.88 3.86
CA SER A 197 6.12 -6.71 4.60
C SER A 197 5.99 -6.48 6.10
N ARG A 198 6.66 -7.33 6.90
CA ARG A 198 6.72 -7.15 8.36
C ARG A 198 7.54 -5.92 8.81
N SER A 199 8.27 -5.27 7.90
CA SER A 199 9.06 -4.07 8.22
C SER A 199 8.18 -2.83 8.05
N LEU A 200 7.51 -2.45 9.14
CA LEU A 200 6.51 -1.38 9.19
C LEU A 200 7.15 -0.03 8.80
N ARG A 201 6.94 0.42 7.56
CA ARG A 201 7.55 1.67 7.04
C ARG A 201 6.66 2.91 7.19
N ASP A 202 5.37 2.75 7.45
CA ASP A 202 4.45 3.74 8.03
C ASP A 202 3.12 3.03 8.28
N THR A 203 2.89 2.58 9.52
CA THR A 203 1.75 1.72 9.87
C THR A 203 0.39 2.31 9.47
N ASN A 204 0.27 3.64 9.41
CA ASN A 204 -0.98 4.27 9.01
C ASN A 204 -1.29 4.10 7.53
N ARG A 205 -0.28 4.22 6.64
CA ARG A 205 -0.48 4.08 5.19
C ARG A 205 -0.76 2.64 4.81
N ASP A 206 -0.07 1.73 5.48
CA ASP A 206 -0.33 0.30 5.40
C ASP A 206 -1.82 0.08 5.75
N TYR A 207 -2.23 0.38 6.97
CA TYR A 207 -3.61 0.13 7.41
C TYR A 207 -4.66 0.79 6.51
N ALA A 208 -4.37 1.99 6.01
CA ALA A 208 -5.23 2.71 5.07
C ALA A 208 -5.45 1.95 3.76
N ILE A 209 -4.42 1.37 3.11
CA ILE A 209 -4.60 0.68 1.83
C ILE A 209 -5.32 -0.67 2.01
N ALA A 210 -5.05 -1.41 3.09
CA ALA A 210 -5.78 -2.66 3.38
C ALA A 210 -7.24 -2.41 3.77
N TYR A 211 -7.50 -1.31 4.49
CA TYR A 211 -8.86 -0.84 4.73
C TYR A 211 -9.58 -0.56 3.40
N LEU A 212 -8.97 0.21 2.50
CA LEU A 212 -9.58 0.54 1.20
C LEU A 212 -9.92 -0.71 0.40
N TRP A 213 -9.05 -1.72 0.39
CA TRP A 213 -9.32 -3.00 -0.29
C TRP A 213 -10.55 -3.69 0.27
N ASN A 214 -10.63 -3.83 1.60
CA ASN A 214 -11.75 -4.49 2.25
C ASN A 214 -13.04 -3.66 2.13
N HIS A 215 -12.96 -2.34 2.23
CA HIS A 215 -14.10 -1.46 2.01
C HIS A 215 -14.60 -1.51 0.55
N TYR A 216 -13.68 -1.56 -0.41
CA TYR A 216 -14.01 -1.75 -1.83
C TYR A 216 -14.79 -3.04 -2.05
N LEU A 217 -14.29 -4.17 -1.52
CA LEU A 217 -14.99 -5.45 -1.59
C LEU A 217 -16.32 -5.44 -0.84
N TYR A 218 -16.41 -4.73 0.29
CA TYR A 218 -17.65 -4.54 1.04
C TYR A 218 -18.72 -3.84 0.20
N CYS A 219 -18.37 -2.73 -0.45
CA CYS A 219 -19.28 -2.05 -1.38
C CYS A 219 -19.71 -2.98 -2.53
N TRP A 220 -18.75 -3.72 -3.12
CA TRP A 220 -18.98 -4.52 -4.31
C TRP A 220 -19.88 -5.74 -4.04
N THR A 221 -19.68 -6.37 -2.88
CA THR A 221 -20.37 -7.60 -2.45
C THR A 221 -21.69 -7.33 -1.72
N GLY A 222 -22.17 -6.09 -1.73
CA GLY A 222 -23.50 -5.73 -1.23
C GLY A 222 -23.55 -5.43 0.27
N GLY A 223 -22.47 -4.92 0.84
CA GLY A 223 -22.43 -4.39 2.20
C GLY A 223 -22.64 -5.44 3.28
N GLY A 224 -21.95 -6.58 3.18
CA GLY A 224 -22.04 -7.69 4.14
C GLY A 224 -23.22 -8.65 3.93
N LYS A 225 -24.20 -8.30 3.08
CA LYS A 225 -25.43 -9.09 2.85
C LYS A 225 -25.22 -10.44 2.17
N ARG A 226 -24.04 -10.70 1.61
CA ARG A 226 -23.75 -11.92 0.80
C ARG A 226 -22.92 -12.96 1.52
N ASN A 227 -22.78 -12.88 2.85
CA ASN A 227 -21.89 -13.75 3.64
C ASN A 227 -20.43 -13.74 3.17
N PHE A 228 -20.02 -12.78 2.35
CA PHE A 228 -18.70 -12.73 1.74
C PHE A 228 -17.61 -12.70 2.81
N PHE A 229 -17.69 -11.77 3.76
CA PHE A 229 -16.70 -11.66 4.82
C PHE A 229 -16.74 -12.81 5.83
N ARG A 230 -17.89 -13.45 6.04
CA ARG A 230 -17.95 -14.71 6.81
C ARG A 230 -17.14 -15.82 6.15
N GLN A 231 -17.17 -15.89 4.81
CA GLN A 231 -16.39 -16.87 4.07
C GLN A 231 -14.91 -16.50 4.06
N VAL A 232 -14.56 -15.22 3.92
CA VAL A 232 -13.18 -14.73 4.05
C VAL A 232 -12.60 -15.11 5.42
N VAL A 233 -13.31 -14.80 6.50
CA VAL A 233 -12.88 -15.13 7.88
C VAL A 233 -12.74 -16.63 8.12
N ALA A 234 -13.54 -17.46 7.45
CA ALA A 234 -13.52 -18.91 7.61
C ALA A 234 -12.54 -19.63 6.66
N ASP A 235 -11.99 -18.93 5.67
CA ASP A 235 -11.00 -19.49 4.75
C ASP A 235 -9.69 -19.77 5.52
N ARG A 236 -8.90 -20.73 5.02
CA ARG A 236 -7.66 -21.22 5.64
C ARG A 236 -6.43 -20.93 4.80
N GLN A 237 -6.63 -20.36 3.62
CA GLN A 237 -5.56 -19.72 2.87
C GLN A 237 -5.19 -18.42 3.57
N THR A 238 -4.08 -17.84 3.15
CA THR A 238 -3.57 -16.60 3.73
C THR A 238 -3.35 -15.55 2.65
N GLY A 239 -3.32 -14.28 3.06
CA GLY A 239 -3.06 -13.15 2.20
C GLY A 239 -4.13 -13.00 1.11
N LEU A 240 -3.68 -12.88 -0.14
CA LEU A 240 -4.59 -12.77 -1.29
C LEU A 240 -5.40 -14.06 -1.53
N GLY A 241 -4.91 -15.21 -1.05
CA GLY A 241 -5.55 -16.51 -1.21
C GLY A 241 -6.93 -16.57 -0.53
N THR A 242 -7.06 -15.92 0.63
CA THR A 242 -8.27 -15.85 1.46
C THR A 242 -9.49 -15.30 0.71
N TYR A 243 -9.27 -14.48 -0.33
CA TYR A 243 -10.36 -13.88 -1.12
C TYR A 243 -10.77 -14.73 -2.34
N LEU A 244 -9.97 -15.73 -2.74
CA LEU A 244 -10.20 -16.48 -3.99
C LEU A 244 -11.52 -17.24 -3.99
N GLY A 245 -11.74 -18.10 -2.98
CA GLY A 245 -12.96 -18.90 -2.84
C GLY A 245 -14.21 -18.03 -2.70
N PRO A 246 -14.23 -17.06 -1.77
CA PRO A 246 -15.37 -16.15 -1.60
C PRO A 246 -15.71 -15.34 -2.86
N LEU A 247 -14.72 -14.87 -3.62
CA LEU A 247 -14.95 -14.16 -4.89
C LEU A 247 -15.48 -15.10 -5.97
N GLN A 248 -14.90 -16.30 -6.09
CA GLN A 248 -15.33 -17.31 -7.05
C GLN A 248 -16.79 -17.73 -6.83
N ALA A 249 -17.22 -17.87 -5.57
CA ALA A 249 -18.61 -18.17 -5.22
C ALA A 249 -19.61 -17.10 -5.72
N LEU A 250 -19.14 -15.88 -5.97
CA LEU A 250 -19.92 -14.79 -6.55
C LEU A 250 -19.72 -14.62 -8.06
N GLY A 251 -18.98 -15.54 -8.70
CA GLY A 251 -18.64 -15.46 -10.13
C GLY A 251 -17.60 -14.38 -10.44
N LEU A 252 -16.79 -13.98 -9.47
CA LEU A 252 -15.81 -12.90 -9.59
C LEU A 252 -14.39 -13.46 -9.60
N LYS A 253 -13.52 -12.78 -10.34
CA LYS A 253 -12.10 -13.08 -10.37
C LYS A 253 -11.35 -12.06 -9.52
N LEU A 254 -10.41 -12.54 -8.71
CA LEU A 254 -9.52 -11.68 -7.92
C LEU A 254 -8.77 -10.69 -8.81
N SER A 255 -8.32 -11.11 -10.00
CA SER A 255 -7.66 -10.24 -10.99
C SER A 255 -8.48 -9.00 -11.33
N ASP A 256 -9.76 -9.20 -11.58
CA ASP A 256 -10.65 -8.17 -12.09
C ASP A 256 -11.00 -7.20 -10.96
N MET A 257 -11.20 -7.73 -9.75
CA MET A 257 -11.42 -6.92 -8.55
C MET A 257 -10.18 -6.12 -8.17
N TYR A 258 -9.00 -6.71 -8.26
CA TYR A 258 -7.74 -6.06 -7.97
C TYR A 258 -7.45 -4.91 -8.95
N ALA A 259 -7.63 -5.12 -10.26
CA ALA A 259 -7.46 -4.07 -11.26
C ALA A 259 -8.51 -2.95 -11.09
N SER A 260 -9.77 -3.32 -10.84
CA SER A 260 -10.86 -2.34 -10.63
C SER A 260 -10.67 -1.53 -9.34
N PHE A 261 -10.16 -2.14 -8.28
CA PHE A 261 -9.80 -1.46 -7.04
C PHE A 261 -8.82 -0.30 -7.27
N TRP A 262 -7.78 -0.51 -8.07
CA TRP A 262 -6.85 0.56 -8.42
C TRP A 262 -7.49 1.64 -9.30
N VAL A 263 -8.40 1.28 -10.21
CA VAL A 263 -9.21 2.27 -10.95
C VAL A 263 -10.05 3.10 -9.99
N ALA A 264 -10.70 2.49 -9.00
CA ALA A 264 -11.42 3.21 -7.96
C ALA A 264 -10.47 4.13 -7.19
N ASN A 265 -9.31 3.67 -6.75
CA ASN A 265 -8.36 4.53 -6.02
C ASN A 265 -7.94 5.78 -6.79
N PHE A 266 -7.68 5.70 -8.10
CA PHE A 266 -7.21 6.85 -8.87
C PHE A 266 -8.31 7.69 -9.52
N PHE A 267 -9.44 7.10 -9.87
CA PHE A 267 -10.51 7.77 -10.62
C PHE A 267 -11.83 7.87 -9.86
N ASN A 268 -12.18 6.88 -9.04
CA ASN A 268 -13.42 6.73 -8.26
C ASN A 268 -14.63 7.43 -8.94
N ASN A 269 -14.98 7.01 -10.14
CA ASN A 269 -15.99 7.69 -10.94
C ASN A 269 -17.13 6.74 -11.29
N ARG A 270 -18.37 7.12 -10.91
CA ARG A 270 -19.59 6.35 -11.18
C ARG A 270 -19.87 6.17 -12.67
N ASP A 271 -19.47 7.13 -13.50
CA ASP A 271 -19.69 7.09 -14.95
C ASP A 271 -18.82 6.02 -15.64
N LEU A 272 -17.76 5.53 -14.97
CA LEU A 272 -16.92 4.45 -15.47
C LEU A 272 -17.57 3.06 -15.30
N GLY A 273 -18.70 2.99 -14.60
CA GLY A 273 -19.43 1.76 -14.35
C GLY A 273 -19.08 1.09 -13.01
N ARG A 274 -19.73 -0.06 -12.77
CA ARG A 274 -19.65 -0.77 -11.50
C ARG A 274 -18.22 -1.21 -11.19
N GLY A 275 -17.77 -0.94 -9.96
CA GLY A 275 -16.43 -1.32 -9.48
C GLY A 275 -15.33 -0.28 -9.74
N CYS A 276 -15.64 0.82 -10.43
CA CYS A 276 -14.67 1.91 -10.65
C CYS A 276 -14.85 3.07 -9.66
N TYR A 277 -15.58 2.86 -8.56
CA TYR A 277 -15.94 3.86 -7.57
C TYR A 277 -16.30 3.25 -6.21
N TYR A 278 -16.27 4.07 -5.16
CA TYR A 278 -16.67 3.75 -3.79
C TYR A 278 -18.09 4.26 -3.47
N ASP A 279 -18.61 3.97 -2.28
CA ASP A 279 -19.86 4.55 -1.81
C ASP A 279 -19.77 6.06 -1.51
N ASP A 280 -20.85 6.62 -0.94
CA ASP A 280 -20.92 8.04 -0.60
C ASP A 280 -19.91 8.45 0.48
N PHE A 281 -19.53 7.52 1.38
CA PHE A 281 -18.56 7.78 2.44
C PHE A 281 -17.17 8.11 1.87
N LEU A 282 -16.75 7.42 0.81
CA LEU A 282 -15.48 7.65 0.12
C LEU A 282 -15.64 8.32 -1.25
N ALA A 283 -16.78 8.96 -1.55
CA ALA A 283 -17.06 9.53 -2.87
C ALA A 283 -16.01 10.55 -3.35
N GLN A 284 -15.34 11.25 -2.43
CA GLN A 284 -14.30 12.25 -2.72
C GLN A 284 -12.86 11.72 -2.58
N PHE A 285 -12.69 10.47 -2.12
CA PHE A 285 -11.35 9.90 -1.96
C PHE A 285 -10.72 9.55 -3.31
N ARG A 286 -9.55 10.11 -3.61
CA ARG A 286 -8.69 9.73 -4.74
C ARG A 286 -7.24 9.73 -4.26
N LEU A 287 -6.47 8.75 -4.71
CA LEU A 287 -5.02 8.81 -4.68
C LEU A 287 -4.51 9.81 -5.73
N SER A 288 -3.40 10.45 -5.42
CA SER A 288 -2.66 11.29 -6.36
C SER A 288 -2.24 10.47 -7.58
N ARG A 289 -2.30 11.08 -8.75
CA ARG A 289 -1.90 10.44 -10.02
C ARG A 289 -1.12 11.43 -10.84
N ARG A 290 -0.30 10.96 -11.77
CA ARG A 290 0.39 11.88 -12.68
C ARG A 290 -0.62 12.38 -13.70
N ASP A 291 -0.78 13.69 -13.79
CA ASP A 291 -1.55 14.33 -14.87
C ASP A 291 -0.56 15.08 -15.75
N THR A 292 -0.50 14.74 -17.04
CA THR A 292 0.39 15.37 -18.02
C THR A 292 -0.36 15.74 -19.29
N SER A 293 0.17 16.69 -20.06
CA SER A 293 -0.32 17.04 -21.39
C SER A 293 0.75 16.71 -22.40
N ALA A 294 0.35 16.10 -23.52
CA ALA A 294 1.24 15.91 -24.65
C ALA A 294 1.17 17.15 -25.52
N ASP A 295 2.28 17.90 -25.63
CA ASP A 295 2.39 19.06 -26.52
C ASP A 295 2.59 18.62 -27.98
N SER A 296 3.16 17.44 -28.18
CA SER A 296 3.33 16.78 -29.48
C SER A 296 3.30 15.26 -29.31
N LEU A 297 3.08 14.55 -30.41
CA LEU A 297 3.04 13.08 -30.48
C LEU A 297 4.16 12.57 -31.40
N PRO A 298 4.78 11.41 -31.11
CA PRO A 298 4.47 10.51 -30.00
C PRO A 298 4.99 11.02 -28.65
N VAL A 299 4.24 10.74 -27.59
CA VAL A 299 4.65 11.01 -26.21
C VAL A 299 5.03 9.71 -25.51
N THR A 300 6.06 9.75 -24.68
CA THR A 300 6.44 8.65 -23.78
C THR A 300 6.53 9.18 -22.37
N VAL A 301 5.79 8.57 -21.45
CA VAL A 301 5.83 8.85 -20.01
C VAL A 301 6.47 7.66 -19.33
N LEU A 302 7.54 7.90 -18.57
CA LEU A 302 8.21 6.87 -17.79
C LEU A 302 7.69 6.89 -16.35
N GLU A 303 7.34 5.70 -15.85
CA GLU A 303 6.84 5.50 -14.49
C GLU A 303 7.57 4.37 -13.78
N GLN A 304 7.32 4.27 -12.48
CA GLN A 304 7.65 3.13 -11.63
C GLN A 304 6.38 2.62 -10.98
N LEU A 305 6.28 1.30 -10.88
CA LEU A 305 5.18 0.59 -10.24
C LEU A 305 5.77 -0.31 -9.15
N SER A 306 5.36 -0.08 -7.91
CA SER A 306 5.64 -1.01 -6.83
C SER A 306 4.94 -2.33 -7.10
N MET A 307 5.63 -3.44 -6.87
CA MET A 307 4.98 -4.74 -6.93
C MET A 307 3.87 -4.84 -5.87
N GLY A 308 2.73 -5.45 -6.22
CA GLY A 308 1.56 -5.48 -5.32
C GLY A 308 0.88 -4.11 -5.14
N GLY A 309 1.27 -3.09 -5.92
CA GLY A 309 0.73 -1.74 -5.90
C GLY A 309 0.04 -1.35 -7.21
N GLY A 310 -0.35 -0.08 -7.30
CA GLY A 310 -0.93 0.51 -8.49
C GLY A 310 -0.31 1.86 -8.85
N LYS A 311 -0.51 2.27 -10.11
CA LYS A 311 -0.07 3.58 -10.60
C LYS A 311 -1.11 4.17 -11.53
N GLY A 312 -1.53 5.41 -11.24
CA GLY A 312 -2.42 6.19 -12.09
C GLY A 312 -1.69 7.25 -12.90
N LEU A 313 -2.05 7.37 -14.17
CA LEU A 313 -1.62 8.43 -15.09
C LEU A 313 -2.83 8.94 -15.87
N VAL A 314 -2.88 10.23 -16.18
CA VAL A 314 -3.71 10.80 -17.25
C VAL A 314 -2.84 11.59 -18.20
N VAL A 315 -2.97 11.30 -19.50
CA VAL A 315 -2.36 12.08 -20.58
C VAL A 315 -3.45 12.82 -21.33
N ARG A 316 -3.39 14.16 -21.34
CA ARG A 316 -4.24 15.01 -22.19
C ARG A 316 -3.64 15.06 -23.59
N LEU A 317 -4.48 14.84 -24.60
CA LEU A 317 -4.06 14.83 -25.99
C LEU A 317 -4.12 16.25 -26.60
N PRO A 318 -3.26 16.57 -27.59
CA PRO A 318 -3.38 17.77 -28.39
C PRO A 318 -4.77 17.89 -29.03
N SER A 319 -5.24 19.11 -29.28
CA SER A 319 -6.53 19.34 -29.94
C SER A 319 -6.58 18.83 -31.38
N ASP A 320 -5.41 18.72 -32.02
CA ASP A 320 -5.15 18.27 -33.39
C ASP A 320 -4.57 16.84 -33.43
N ALA A 321 -4.72 16.08 -32.33
CA ALA A 321 -4.28 14.69 -32.27
C ALA A 321 -4.86 13.85 -33.44
N PRO A 322 -4.04 13.05 -34.13
CA PRO A 322 -4.48 12.28 -35.30
C PRO A 322 -5.45 11.15 -34.90
N SER A 323 -6.12 10.62 -35.92
CA SER A 323 -7.21 9.65 -35.76
C SER A 323 -6.77 8.20 -35.50
N ASP A 324 -5.49 7.90 -35.66
CA ASP A 324 -4.89 6.56 -35.69
C ASP A 324 -3.93 6.30 -34.51
N LEU A 325 -4.24 6.86 -33.34
CA LEU A 325 -3.37 6.72 -32.17
C LEU A 325 -3.54 5.37 -31.49
N VAL A 326 -2.43 4.86 -30.96
CA VAL A 326 -2.39 3.72 -30.04
C VAL A 326 -1.79 4.20 -28.72
N CYS A 327 -2.40 3.79 -27.61
CA CYS A 327 -1.80 3.89 -26.28
C CYS A 327 -1.22 2.52 -25.91
N SER A 328 0.10 2.46 -25.75
CA SER A 328 0.84 1.26 -25.38
C SER A 328 1.39 1.40 -23.96
N VAL A 329 1.12 0.40 -23.13
CA VAL A 329 1.85 0.18 -21.87
C VAL A 329 2.96 -0.81 -22.16
N VAL A 330 4.17 -0.53 -21.69
CA VAL A 330 5.37 -1.35 -21.94
C VAL A 330 6.10 -1.60 -20.63
N HIS A 331 6.59 -2.83 -20.45
CA HIS A 331 7.47 -3.27 -19.38
C HIS A 331 8.68 -4.00 -19.96
N PRO A 332 9.93 -3.76 -19.51
CA PRO A 332 11.08 -4.46 -20.05
C PRO A 332 11.12 -5.89 -19.49
N PHE A 333 11.36 -6.90 -20.32
CA PHE A 333 11.38 -8.29 -19.82
C PHE A 333 12.61 -8.60 -18.96
N ASN A 334 13.79 -8.04 -19.30
CA ASN A 334 15.03 -8.69 -18.89
C ASN A 334 16.27 -7.79 -18.74
N ILE A 335 16.16 -6.68 -18.00
CA ILE A 335 17.28 -5.73 -17.91
C ILE A 335 18.21 -6.01 -16.71
N LEU A 336 17.80 -6.81 -15.74
CA LEU A 336 18.56 -7.10 -14.51
C LEU A 336 18.89 -8.59 -14.27
N GLN A 337 18.91 -9.44 -15.30
CA GLN A 337 19.30 -10.86 -15.19
C GLN A 337 18.63 -11.61 -14.01
N THR A 338 17.32 -11.47 -13.83
CA THR A 338 16.58 -12.33 -12.91
C THR A 338 16.34 -13.69 -13.57
N PRO A 339 16.70 -14.83 -12.94
CA PRO A 339 16.94 -16.07 -13.69
C PRO A 339 15.68 -16.80 -14.19
N ASP A 340 14.47 -16.34 -13.89
CA ASP A 340 13.25 -17.08 -14.23
C ASP A 340 12.07 -16.16 -14.60
N PRO A 341 11.55 -16.21 -15.84
CA PRO A 341 10.31 -15.55 -16.28
C PRO A 341 9.09 -15.86 -15.39
N ALA A 342 9.13 -16.95 -14.61
CA ALA A 342 8.07 -17.34 -13.69
C ALA A 342 8.15 -16.65 -12.31
N THR A 343 9.23 -15.95 -11.97
CA THR A 343 9.41 -15.33 -10.63
C THR A 343 9.17 -13.82 -10.58
N LEU A 344 9.15 -13.11 -11.72
CA LEU A 344 8.81 -11.70 -11.84
C LEU A 344 7.83 -11.51 -13.00
N GLY A 345 6.59 -11.94 -12.76
CA GLY A 345 5.57 -12.05 -13.79
C GLY A 345 4.91 -10.71 -14.10
N SER A 346 5.30 -10.05 -15.18
CA SER A 346 4.43 -9.06 -15.83
C SER A 346 3.05 -9.63 -16.25
N GLN A 347 2.87 -10.97 -16.25
CA GLN A 347 1.58 -11.65 -16.35
C GLN A 347 0.63 -11.29 -15.19
N ASP A 348 1.17 -10.74 -14.12
CA ASP A 348 0.45 -10.23 -12.97
C ASP A 348 0.25 -8.71 -13.02
N VAL A 349 0.59 -8.07 -14.14
CA VAL A 349 0.29 -6.67 -14.38
C VAL A 349 -0.89 -6.54 -15.32
N THR A 350 -1.91 -5.81 -14.86
CA THR A 350 -3.08 -5.45 -15.66
C THR A 350 -3.09 -3.95 -15.90
N ALA A 351 -3.20 -3.55 -17.16
CA ALA A 351 -3.45 -2.19 -17.57
C ALA A 351 -4.96 -1.96 -17.71
N ALA A 352 -5.47 -0.93 -17.04
CA ALA A 352 -6.80 -0.40 -17.25
C ALA A 352 -6.71 0.93 -17.99
N PHE A 353 -7.19 0.94 -19.22
CA PHE A 353 -7.24 2.12 -20.06
C PHE A 353 -8.59 2.81 -19.91
N ILE A 354 -8.58 4.11 -19.66
CA ILE A 354 -9.76 4.93 -19.38
C ILE A 354 -9.85 5.98 -20.46
N LEU A 355 -10.73 5.76 -21.43
CA LEU A 355 -10.93 6.70 -22.52
C LEU A 355 -11.96 7.75 -22.11
N GLN A 356 -11.53 9.01 -22.03
CA GLN A 356 -12.42 10.14 -21.83
C GLN A 356 -12.65 10.86 -23.15
N SER A 357 -13.87 10.75 -23.66
CA SER A 357 -14.30 11.36 -24.91
C SER A 357 -15.01 12.70 -24.68
N LYS A 358 -15.00 13.57 -25.68
CA LYS A 358 -15.84 14.79 -25.71
C LYS A 358 -17.32 14.48 -25.92
N THR A 359 -17.65 13.36 -26.58
CA THR A 359 -18.98 13.10 -27.15
C THR A 359 -19.59 11.79 -26.68
N SER A 360 -18.85 10.96 -25.94
CA SER A 360 -19.33 9.66 -25.45
C SER A 360 -18.98 9.43 -23.97
N ALA A 361 -19.78 8.59 -23.31
CA ALA A 361 -19.54 8.19 -21.93
C ALA A 361 -18.14 7.54 -21.81
N PRO A 362 -17.43 7.79 -20.71
CA PRO A 362 -16.10 7.23 -20.52
C PRO A 362 -16.17 5.70 -20.42
N ARG A 363 -15.12 5.03 -20.89
CA ARG A 363 -15.05 3.56 -20.90
C ARG A 363 -13.74 3.10 -20.28
N VAL A 364 -13.81 1.99 -19.56
CA VAL A 364 -12.64 1.29 -18.99
C VAL A 364 -12.43 -0.01 -19.74
N ILE A 365 -11.19 -0.24 -20.18
CA ILE A 365 -10.78 -1.45 -20.89
C ILE A 365 -9.61 -2.04 -20.14
N PHE A 366 -9.76 -3.26 -19.64
CA PHE A 366 -8.71 -3.99 -18.94
C PHE A 366 -7.96 -4.91 -19.92
N GLN A 367 -6.63 -4.91 -19.85
CA GLN A 367 -5.78 -5.81 -20.61
C GLN A 367 -4.62 -6.28 -19.72
N GLN A 368 -4.34 -7.58 -19.74
CA GLN A 368 -3.09 -8.10 -19.21
C GLN A 368 -1.95 -7.80 -20.19
N LEU A 369 -0.77 -7.53 -19.66
CA LEU A 369 0.41 -7.35 -20.51
C LEU A 369 0.83 -8.71 -21.09
N ALA A 370 1.04 -8.75 -22.40
CA ALA A 370 1.47 -9.92 -23.14
C ALA A 370 2.94 -9.80 -23.57
N TYR A 371 3.67 -10.92 -23.59
CA TYR A 371 5.07 -10.91 -24.01
C TYR A 371 5.20 -10.77 -25.52
N ASP A 372 5.81 -9.67 -25.96
CA ASP A 372 6.20 -9.43 -27.34
C ASP A 372 7.66 -9.89 -27.53
N LYS A 373 7.82 -11.07 -28.12
CA LYS A 373 9.12 -11.68 -28.39
C LYS A 373 9.98 -10.88 -29.35
N ALA A 374 9.38 -10.12 -30.29
CA ALA A 374 10.14 -9.38 -31.29
C ALA A 374 10.81 -8.16 -30.68
N GLN A 375 10.12 -7.53 -29.72
CA GLN A 375 10.60 -6.35 -29.02
C GLN A 375 11.20 -6.68 -27.65
N ASP A 376 11.10 -7.92 -27.19
CA ASP A 376 11.58 -8.38 -25.88
C ASP A 376 11.04 -7.54 -24.70
N VAL A 377 9.74 -7.28 -24.75
CA VAL A 377 9.01 -6.50 -23.76
C VAL A 377 7.66 -7.15 -23.47
N TYR A 378 7.08 -6.85 -22.32
CA TYR A 378 5.66 -7.07 -22.12
C TYR A 378 4.88 -5.82 -22.48
N ARG A 379 3.78 -5.97 -23.23
CA ARG A 379 2.99 -4.85 -23.74
C ARG A 379 1.48 -5.09 -23.67
N ALA A 380 0.73 -4.01 -23.55
CA ALA A 380 -0.71 -3.97 -23.79
C ALA A 380 -1.03 -2.73 -24.61
N ASP A 381 -1.90 -2.87 -25.62
CA ASP A 381 -2.18 -1.81 -26.59
C ASP A 381 -3.67 -1.49 -26.65
N LEU A 382 -3.98 -0.20 -26.64
CA LEU A 382 -5.32 0.28 -26.90
C LEU A 382 -5.33 1.19 -28.12
N ALA A 383 -6.01 0.76 -29.18
CA ALA A 383 -6.37 1.64 -30.28
C ALA A 383 -7.34 2.72 -29.81
N ILE A 384 -7.02 3.97 -30.08
CA ILE A 384 -7.81 5.14 -29.69
C ILE A 384 -8.73 5.49 -30.87
N PRO A 385 -10.06 5.50 -30.68
CA PRO A 385 -10.99 5.80 -31.77
C PRO A 385 -10.76 7.19 -32.38
N SER A 386 -10.94 7.28 -33.69
CA SER A 386 -10.88 8.52 -34.44
C SER A 386 -11.94 9.53 -33.97
N GLY A 387 -11.50 10.74 -33.60
CA GLY A 387 -12.40 11.90 -33.44
C GLY A 387 -13.00 12.19 -32.04
N GLY A 388 -12.33 11.93 -30.91
CA GLY A 388 -12.95 12.39 -29.66
C GLY A 388 -12.25 12.25 -28.31
N ALA A 389 -11.15 11.52 -28.16
CA ALA A 389 -10.49 11.40 -26.85
C ALA A 389 -9.85 12.74 -26.45
N ARG A 390 -10.29 13.33 -25.33
CA ARG A 390 -9.64 14.51 -24.72
C ARG A 390 -8.42 14.09 -23.90
N SER A 391 -8.53 12.95 -23.26
CA SER A 391 -7.52 12.40 -22.37
C SER A 391 -7.62 10.89 -22.31
N ILE A 392 -6.48 10.28 -22.03
CA ILE A 392 -6.34 8.86 -21.79
C ILE A 392 -5.86 8.70 -20.37
N GLY A 393 -6.70 8.11 -19.53
CA GLY A 393 -6.29 7.60 -18.24
C GLY A 393 -5.67 6.21 -18.41
N VAL A 394 -4.62 5.93 -17.68
CA VAL A 394 -4.03 4.59 -17.57
C VAL A 394 -3.84 4.29 -16.10
N VAL A 395 -4.36 3.16 -15.66
CA VAL A 395 -4.05 2.58 -14.35
C VAL A 395 -3.30 1.28 -14.56
N LEU A 396 -2.12 1.18 -13.98
CA LEU A 396 -1.39 -0.08 -13.90
C LEU A 396 -1.63 -0.68 -12.52
N ALA A 397 -1.95 -1.97 -12.48
CA ALA A 397 -2.12 -2.74 -11.26
C ALA A 397 -1.19 -3.95 -11.32
N SER A 398 -0.20 -3.99 -10.43
CA SER A 398 0.66 -5.17 -10.25
C SER A 398 0.13 -5.97 -9.08
N ARG A 399 -0.33 -7.20 -9.32
CA ARG A 399 -0.69 -8.10 -8.22
C ARG A 399 0.52 -8.92 -7.80
N LYS A 400 0.57 -9.24 -6.52
CA LYS A 400 1.50 -10.23 -5.99
C LYS A 400 1.09 -11.63 -6.49
N SER A 401 2.02 -12.41 -7.04
CA SER A 401 1.73 -13.81 -7.36
C SER A 401 1.44 -14.58 -6.06
N LEU A 402 0.40 -15.41 -6.09
CA LEU A 402 0.00 -16.21 -4.93
C LEU A 402 1.14 -17.15 -4.52
N GLY A 403 1.38 -17.28 -3.21
CA GLY A 403 2.38 -18.20 -2.65
C GLY A 403 3.81 -17.68 -2.55
N ILE A 404 4.09 -16.46 -3.03
CA ILE A 404 5.39 -15.82 -2.82
C ILE A 404 5.35 -15.02 -1.50
N PRO A 405 6.36 -15.08 -0.61
CA PRO A 405 6.35 -14.37 0.69
C PRO A 405 6.23 -12.85 0.54
N ALA A 406 5.59 -12.15 1.50
CA ALA A 406 5.43 -10.69 1.43
C ALA A 406 6.77 -9.94 1.41
N ASP A 407 7.75 -10.40 2.19
CA ASP A 407 9.09 -9.81 2.26
C ASP A 407 9.86 -9.95 0.94
N SER A 408 9.47 -10.89 0.05
CA SER A 408 10.07 -11.03 -1.28
C SER A 408 9.64 -9.94 -2.27
N TYR A 409 8.63 -9.14 -1.93
CA TYR A 409 8.11 -8.04 -2.75
C TYR A 409 8.52 -6.67 -2.21
N GLU A 410 9.28 -6.66 -1.13
CA GLU A 410 9.60 -5.44 -0.43
C GLU A 410 10.50 -4.57 -1.31
N TYR A 411 10.00 -3.37 -1.64
CA TYR A 411 10.76 -2.32 -2.31
C TYR A 411 11.20 -2.59 -3.76
N THR A 412 10.63 -3.60 -4.43
CA THR A 412 10.83 -3.77 -5.86
C THR A 412 9.90 -2.83 -6.62
N GLN A 413 10.49 -1.76 -7.16
CA GLN A 413 9.82 -0.88 -8.12
C GLN A 413 10.28 -1.22 -9.52
N GLU A 414 9.33 -1.61 -10.35
CA GLU A 414 9.59 -1.95 -11.74
C GLU A 414 9.29 -0.75 -12.64
N PRO A 415 10.16 -0.45 -13.61
CA PRO A 415 9.95 0.65 -14.53
C PRO A 415 8.95 0.27 -15.63
N PHE A 416 8.03 1.19 -15.93
CA PHE A 416 7.08 1.04 -17.04
C PHE A 416 7.13 2.28 -17.94
N GLY A 417 6.78 2.08 -19.21
CA GLY A 417 6.61 3.14 -20.18
C GLY A 417 5.17 3.17 -20.68
N ILE A 418 4.58 4.37 -20.71
CA ILE A 418 3.30 4.60 -21.38
C ILE A 418 3.59 5.46 -22.61
N CYS A 419 3.26 4.93 -23.78
CA CYS A 419 3.49 5.61 -25.04
C CYS A 419 2.19 5.85 -25.77
N ILE A 420 2.01 7.04 -26.33
CA ILE A 420 0.86 7.37 -27.17
C ILE A 420 1.37 7.93 -28.49
N GLY A 421 1.00 7.30 -29.60
CA GLY A 421 1.43 7.68 -30.95
C GLY A 421 0.91 6.72 -32.02
N SER A 422 1.23 7.00 -33.28
CA SER A 422 1.07 6.04 -34.38
C SER A 422 2.39 5.26 -34.57
N ASN A 423 2.30 3.95 -34.80
CA ASN A 423 3.40 3.05 -35.25
C ASN A 423 4.41 2.51 -34.20
N ASP A 424 5.19 1.48 -34.60
CA ASP A 424 6.18 0.75 -33.79
C ASP A 424 7.42 1.58 -33.36
N GLN A 425 7.71 2.70 -34.02
CA GLN A 425 8.83 3.58 -33.64
C GLN A 425 8.67 4.19 -32.24
N ALA A 426 7.44 4.50 -31.86
CA ALA A 426 7.13 5.03 -30.54
C ALA A 426 7.44 3.98 -29.44
N LEU A 427 7.16 2.71 -29.75
CA LEU A 427 7.47 1.57 -28.91
C LEU A 427 8.98 1.32 -28.79
N ALA A 428 9.72 1.36 -29.89
CA ALA A 428 11.18 1.22 -29.87
C ALA A 428 11.84 2.32 -29.04
N LYS A 429 11.38 3.58 -29.18
CA LYS A 429 11.83 4.71 -28.37
C LYS A 429 11.47 4.52 -26.89
N ALA A 430 10.26 4.03 -26.58
CA ALA A 430 9.85 3.73 -25.21
C ALA A 430 10.74 2.65 -24.58
N ARG A 431 11.01 1.55 -25.30
CA ARG A 431 11.94 0.49 -24.86
C ARG A 431 13.32 1.06 -24.55
N SER A 432 13.92 1.83 -25.47
CA SER A 432 15.24 2.43 -25.23
C SER A 432 15.26 3.37 -24.02
N ARG A 433 14.23 4.22 -23.86
CA ARG A 433 14.09 5.10 -22.69
C ARG A 433 14.00 4.32 -21.39
N MET A 434 13.26 3.21 -21.37
CA MET A 434 13.11 2.37 -20.19
C MET A 434 14.42 1.65 -19.83
N THR A 435 15.14 1.12 -20.82
CA THR A 435 16.45 0.51 -20.59
C THR A 435 17.43 1.48 -19.95
N ILE A 436 17.48 2.70 -20.46
CA ILE A 436 18.33 3.75 -19.91
C ILE A 436 17.87 4.13 -18.49
N ALA A 437 16.57 4.22 -18.25
CA ALA A 437 16.01 4.56 -16.95
C ALA A 437 16.34 3.51 -15.87
N VAL A 438 16.26 2.22 -16.18
CA VAL A 438 16.63 1.13 -15.25
C VAL A 438 18.08 1.26 -14.84
N LEU A 439 18.97 1.44 -15.82
CA LEU A 439 20.41 1.58 -15.58
C LEU A 439 20.68 2.80 -14.69
N PHE A 440 20.03 3.94 -14.93
CA PHE A 440 20.20 5.10 -14.06
C PHE A 440 19.67 4.88 -12.65
N GLU A 441 18.50 4.25 -12.48
CA GLU A 441 17.99 3.94 -11.15
C GLU A 441 19.00 3.09 -10.37
N GLU A 442 19.54 2.04 -10.99
CA GLU A 442 20.58 1.20 -10.40
C GLU A 442 21.79 2.02 -9.94
N LYS A 443 22.33 2.89 -10.81
CA LYS A 443 23.48 3.74 -10.47
C LYS A 443 23.16 4.74 -9.36
N LEU A 444 21.96 5.32 -9.34
CA LEU A 444 21.54 6.25 -8.30
C LEU A 444 21.40 5.54 -6.94
N GLN A 445 20.83 4.34 -6.89
CA GLN A 445 20.71 3.55 -5.65
C GLN A 445 22.08 3.19 -5.08
N TRP A 446 23.00 2.69 -5.91
CA TRP A 446 24.37 2.41 -5.49
C TRP A 446 25.08 3.66 -4.98
N TYR A 447 24.92 4.80 -5.66
CA TYR A 447 25.53 6.05 -5.23
C TYR A 447 25.02 6.50 -3.86
N ILE A 448 23.71 6.35 -3.60
CA ILE A 448 23.12 6.66 -2.29
C ILE A 448 23.69 5.74 -1.21
N SER A 449 23.73 4.42 -1.46
CA SER A 449 24.24 3.44 -0.51
C SER A 449 25.71 3.68 -0.14
N TYR A 450 26.59 3.94 -1.12
CA TYR A 450 27.99 4.27 -0.84
C TYR A 450 28.13 5.62 -0.10
N SER A 451 27.21 6.56 -0.31
CA SER A 451 27.24 7.83 0.43
C SER A 451 26.91 7.66 1.92
N GLU A 452 26.02 6.73 2.28
CA GLU A 452 25.72 6.39 3.68
C GLU A 452 26.96 5.82 4.40
N GLY A 453 27.77 5.04 3.68
CA GLY A 453 29.05 4.48 4.17
C GLY A 453 30.06 5.54 4.63
N LEU A 454 29.91 6.81 4.21
CA LEU A 454 30.79 7.90 4.62
C LEU A 454 30.56 8.37 6.07
N THR A 455 29.38 8.12 6.64
CA THR A 455 28.98 8.67 7.94
C THR A 455 29.31 7.80 9.16
N GLY A 456 29.67 6.53 8.98
CA GLY A 456 29.83 5.59 10.12
C GLY A 456 30.98 4.58 10.05
N GLY A 457 31.83 4.62 9.00
CA GLY A 457 32.90 3.63 8.79
C GLY A 457 34.31 4.03 9.26
N SER A 458 35.22 3.06 9.30
CA SER A 458 36.67 3.27 9.41
C SER A 458 37.23 4.08 8.24
N ALA A 459 38.44 4.64 8.38
CA ALA A 459 39.09 5.40 7.31
C ALA A 459 39.20 4.62 5.99
N ALA A 460 39.48 3.31 6.05
CA ALA A 460 39.55 2.44 4.87
C ALA A 460 38.18 2.25 4.19
N GLN A 461 37.09 2.12 4.98
CA GLN A 461 35.73 2.02 4.45
C GLN A 461 35.26 3.31 3.78
N LYS A 462 35.63 4.47 4.35
CA LYS A 462 35.35 5.78 3.76
C LYS A 462 36.09 5.97 2.43
N ASP A 463 37.37 5.61 2.38
CA ASP A 463 38.16 5.68 1.14
C ASP A 463 37.62 4.76 0.04
N SER A 464 37.23 3.52 0.40
CA SER A 464 36.58 2.61 -0.55
C SER A 464 35.24 3.17 -1.07
N SER A 465 34.45 3.80 -0.20
CA SER A 465 33.17 4.41 -0.58
C SER A 465 33.38 5.60 -1.52
N LEU A 466 34.38 6.46 -1.26
CA LEU A 466 34.74 7.58 -2.13
C LEU A 466 35.14 7.12 -3.54
N ARG A 467 35.96 6.06 -3.63
CA ARG A 467 36.36 5.48 -4.93
C ARG A 467 35.16 4.92 -5.70
N ALA A 468 34.22 4.26 -5.02
CA ALA A 468 32.99 3.77 -5.64
C ALA A 468 32.10 4.92 -6.16
N LEU A 469 31.94 6.00 -5.40
CA LEU A 469 31.18 7.19 -5.82
C LEU A 469 31.80 7.87 -7.05
N GLU A 470 33.13 7.99 -7.10
CA GLU A 470 33.86 8.51 -8.26
C GLU A 470 33.62 7.64 -9.50
N GLY A 471 33.76 6.32 -9.36
CA GLY A 471 33.54 5.35 -10.43
C GLY A 471 32.12 5.40 -10.99
N LEU A 472 31.10 5.38 -10.13
CA LEU A 472 29.70 5.49 -10.55
C LEU A 472 29.41 6.81 -11.28
N THR A 473 30.04 7.90 -10.86
CA THR A 473 29.89 9.19 -11.55
C THR A 473 30.49 9.14 -12.95
N GLN A 474 31.65 8.50 -13.11
CA GLN A 474 32.28 8.32 -14.42
C GLN A 474 31.43 7.43 -15.33
N GLU A 475 30.87 6.34 -14.82
CA GLU A 475 29.96 5.47 -15.57
C GLU A 475 28.73 6.24 -16.08
N VAL A 476 28.10 7.06 -15.22
CA VAL A 476 26.97 7.92 -15.61
C VAL A 476 27.37 8.90 -16.73
N VAL A 477 28.53 9.55 -16.61
CA VAL A 477 29.05 10.47 -17.66
C VAL A 477 29.32 9.71 -18.96
N GLN A 478 29.90 8.51 -18.90
CA GLN A 478 30.15 7.67 -20.08
C GLN A 478 28.85 7.25 -20.77
N MET A 479 27.83 6.82 -20.02
CA MET A 479 26.50 6.51 -20.58
C MET A 479 25.90 7.70 -21.34
N ILE A 480 26.06 8.90 -20.79
CA ILE A 480 25.56 10.15 -21.37
C ILE A 480 26.33 10.58 -22.61
N SER A 481 27.62 10.24 -22.70
CA SER A 481 28.53 10.71 -23.76
C SER A 481 28.25 10.10 -25.15
N SER A 482 27.35 9.14 -25.26
CA SER A 482 26.97 8.51 -26.54
C SER A 482 26.30 9.52 -27.50
N PRO A 483 26.92 9.87 -28.65
CA PRO A 483 26.42 10.92 -29.55
C PRO A 483 25.00 10.69 -30.07
N THR A 484 24.60 9.43 -30.26
CA THR A 484 23.32 9.05 -30.88
C THR A 484 22.14 9.11 -29.91
N THR A 485 22.39 9.10 -28.60
CA THR A 485 21.34 9.05 -27.56
C THR A 485 21.49 10.13 -26.48
N CYS A 486 22.53 10.97 -26.54
CA CYS A 486 22.94 11.92 -25.49
C CYS A 486 21.76 12.70 -24.87
N GLN A 487 20.90 13.31 -25.69
CA GLN A 487 19.75 14.06 -25.19
C GLN A 487 18.73 13.17 -24.45
N MET A 488 18.33 12.05 -25.05
CA MET A 488 17.39 11.10 -24.43
C MET A 488 17.96 10.52 -23.13
N THR A 489 19.24 10.19 -23.12
CA THR A 489 19.94 9.68 -21.94
C THR A 489 19.96 10.71 -20.82
N LEU A 490 20.26 11.97 -21.12
CA LEU A 490 20.22 13.07 -20.16
C LEU A 490 18.82 13.34 -19.60
N GLU A 491 17.80 13.32 -20.46
CA GLU A 491 16.41 13.48 -20.03
C GLU A 491 15.99 12.38 -19.04
N CYS A 492 16.36 11.13 -19.32
CA CYS A 492 16.09 10.01 -18.42
C CYS A 492 16.82 10.16 -17.08
N PHE A 493 18.09 10.57 -17.09
CA PHE A 493 18.86 10.85 -15.88
C PHE A 493 18.18 11.92 -15.02
N LEU A 494 17.82 13.06 -15.62
CA LEU A 494 17.16 14.16 -14.91
C LEU A 494 15.78 13.77 -14.38
N GLU A 495 14.98 13.02 -15.15
CA GLU A 495 13.68 12.51 -14.71
C GLU A 495 13.84 11.63 -13.46
N ARG A 496 14.81 10.71 -13.42
CA ARG A 496 15.07 9.85 -12.25
C ARG A 496 15.58 10.63 -11.06
N VAL A 497 16.47 11.59 -11.25
CA VAL A 497 16.92 12.46 -10.16
C VAL A 497 15.75 13.24 -9.55
N ARG A 498 14.82 13.76 -10.36
CA ARG A 498 13.66 14.52 -9.86
C ARG A 498 12.70 13.66 -9.02
N GLN A 499 12.57 12.38 -9.36
CA GLN A 499 11.70 11.43 -8.65
C GLN A 499 12.27 11.04 -7.27
N GLN A 500 13.55 11.30 -7.01
CA GLN A 500 14.14 11.01 -5.70
C GLN A 500 13.60 11.97 -4.62
N PRO A 501 13.34 11.47 -3.39
CA PRO A 501 13.01 12.29 -2.23
C PRO A 501 14.00 13.45 -2.01
N PRO A 502 13.57 14.60 -1.44
CA PRO A 502 14.45 15.75 -1.22
C PRO A 502 15.76 15.43 -0.49
N ALA A 503 15.73 14.52 0.49
CA ALA A 503 16.92 14.08 1.22
C ALA A 503 17.92 13.35 0.31
N ARG A 504 17.45 12.42 -0.52
CA ARG A 504 18.29 11.68 -1.50
C ARG A 504 18.83 12.59 -2.60
N ARG A 505 18.04 13.55 -3.08
CA ARG A 505 18.51 14.57 -4.04
C ARG A 505 19.69 15.39 -3.51
N LYS A 506 19.74 15.66 -2.19
CA LYS A 506 20.90 16.35 -1.59
C LYS A 506 22.17 15.50 -1.66
N VAL A 507 22.05 14.19 -1.42
CA VAL A 507 23.16 13.24 -1.50
C VAL A 507 23.70 13.15 -2.94
N LEU A 508 22.83 13.18 -3.94
CA LEU A 508 23.19 13.08 -5.36
C LEU A 508 23.85 14.35 -5.95
N ARG A 509 23.88 15.46 -5.22
CA ARG A 509 24.40 16.76 -5.71
C ARG A 509 25.78 16.70 -6.38
N PRO A 510 26.79 15.99 -5.85
CA PRO A 510 28.12 15.97 -6.46
C PRO A 510 28.12 15.31 -7.84
N MET A 511 27.40 14.19 -8.01
CA MET A 511 27.21 13.53 -9.30
C MET A 511 26.47 14.45 -10.28
N ILE A 512 25.35 15.05 -9.85
CA ILE A 512 24.54 15.95 -10.69
C ILE A 512 25.40 17.13 -11.19
N LYS A 513 26.25 17.70 -10.33
CA LYS A 513 27.15 18.78 -10.70
C LYS A 513 28.16 18.35 -11.78
N LYS A 514 28.83 17.20 -11.59
CA LYS A 514 29.78 16.66 -12.58
C LYS A 514 29.11 16.41 -13.94
N VAL A 515 27.87 15.91 -13.94
CA VAL A 515 27.10 15.72 -15.18
C VAL A 515 26.73 17.06 -15.82
N ARG A 516 26.28 18.05 -15.04
CA ARG A 516 25.97 19.40 -15.55
C ARG A 516 27.19 20.06 -16.19
N ASP A 517 28.36 19.96 -15.55
CA ASP A 517 29.60 20.55 -16.05
C ASP A 517 30.01 19.90 -17.39
N PHE A 518 29.82 18.59 -17.54
CA PHE A 518 30.00 17.89 -18.81
C PHE A 518 29.07 18.43 -19.92
N VAL A 519 27.78 18.61 -19.60
CA VAL A 519 26.79 19.16 -20.56
C VAL A 519 27.15 20.60 -20.95
N ALA A 520 27.54 21.42 -19.98
CA ALA A 520 27.94 22.82 -20.21
C ALA A 520 29.17 22.91 -21.12
N ALA A 521 30.16 22.03 -20.94
CA ALA A 521 31.32 21.94 -21.83
C ALA A 521 30.91 21.57 -23.27
N GLY A 522 29.95 20.65 -23.44
CA GLY A 522 29.41 20.29 -24.75
C GLY A 522 28.71 21.46 -25.46
N VAL A 523 27.94 22.27 -24.73
CA VAL A 523 27.32 23.50 -25.28
C VAL A 523 28.40 24.51 -25.69
N ALA A 524 29.43 24.72 -24.83
CA ALA A 524 30.54 25.62 -25.13
C ALA A 524 31.36 25.19 -26.36
N GLN A 525 31.37 23.89 -26.68
CA GLN A 525 31.99 23.32 -27.87
C GLN A 525 31.09 23.33 -29.12
N GLY A 526 29.91 23.98 -29.05
CA GLY A 526 29.03 24.22 -30.20
C GLY A 526 27.87 23.23 -30.34
N ASN A 527 27.65 22.31 -29.39
CA ASN A 527 26.50 21.40 -29.43
C ASN A 527 25.24 22.05 -28.85
N GLU A 528 24.57 22.88 -29.65
CA GLU A 528 23.37 23.64 -29.25
C GLU A 528 22.17 22.76 -28.85
N SER A 529 22.12 21.49 -29.30
CA SER A 529 21.06 20.55 -28.92
C SER A 529 21.02 20.25 -27.42
N LEU A 530 22.12 20.49 -26.70
CA LEU A 530 22.23 20.27 -25.25
C LEU A 530 21.73 21.46 -24.41
N ARG A 531 21.50 22.63 -25.03
CA ARG A 531 21.10 23.84 -24.30
C ARG A 531 19.78 23.70 -23.52
N PRO A 532 18.70 23.09 -24.07
CA PRO A 532 17.47 22.87 -23.31
C PRO A 532 17.69 21.99 -22.07
N VAL A 533 18.58 20.99 -22.19
CA VAL A 533 18.91 20.07 -21.10
C VAL A 533 19.71 20.79 -20.01
N LEU A 534 20.67 21.64 -20.40
CA LEU A 534 21.43 22.46 -19.45
C LEU A 534 20.52 23.35 -18.60
N THR A 535 19.53 24.00 -19.22
CA THR A 535 18.51 24.78 -18.50
C THR A 535 17.67 23.92 -17.55
N ALA A 536 17.39 22.67 -17.92
CA ALA A 536 16.64 21.74 -17.09
C ALA A 536 17.38 21.34 -15.80
N PHE A 537 18.73 21.33 -15.79
CA PHE A 537 19.53 21.10 -14.58
C PHE A 537 19.34 22.19 -13.52
N ASP A 538 19.21 23.45 -13.94
CA ASP A 538 19.06 24.59 -13.04
C ASP A 538 17.70 24.55 -12.29
N GLN A 539 16.70 23.85 -12.85
CA GLN A 539 15.40 23.60 -12.19
C GLN A 539 15.43 22.44 -11.18
N VAL A 540 16.37 21.49 -11.32
CA VAL A 540 16.49 20.33 -10.42
C VAL A 540 17.24 20.67 -9.14
N LEU A 541 18.09 21.69 -9.17
CA LEU A 541 18.87 22.19 -8.05
C LEU A 541 18.57 23.69 -7.76
N PRO A 542 17.42 24.03 -7.17
CA PRO A 542 17.21 25.39 -6.71
C PRO A 542 18.16 25.69 -5.53
N GLY A 543 19.06 26.66 -5.73
CA GLY A 543 20.03 27.11 -4.72
C GLY A 543 21.38 26.41 -4.85
N SER A 544 22.22 26.92 -5.76
CA SER A 544 23.69 26.85 -5.67
C SER A 544 24.21 27.91 -4.71
#